data_AF-A0A9E2VZ15-F1
#
_entry.id   AF-A0A9E2VZ15-F1
#
_cell.length_a   1.000
_cell.length_b   1.000
_cell.length_c   1.000
_cell.angle_alpha   90.00
_cell.angle_beta   90.00
_cell.angle_gamma   90.00
#
_symmetry.space_group_name_H-M   'P 1'
#
loop_
_entity.id
_entity.type
_entity.pdbx_description
1 polymer ?
#
loop_
_entity_poly.entity_id
_entity_poly.type
_entity_poly.pdbx_seq_one_letter_code
_entity_poly.pdbx_strand_id
1 'polypeptide(L)'
;MSPVYPELVGASRGLPLEGGWRVEEGSARRGDAYCDFPRRSLRVPVGPGERERLVRAHELMHLRISPDATVPEGLLTSTTARARDCAEEYRVNRALGLLGLETEYLSDGSEREGGRLLAEQGDWTEAVCFYLAVRGTGGESSYLKGIARVRSPWAKSLREMGRRLDELDAEVDLSGMCDVTLDDDGCPRGYRLFTLRVAELATRTLQAASPEDLEDVKRLRRSFAPGARRAPSGVFAPLVWRDVEGEGVDISRGRRRGRSSCSGSSLRYPVRLLTDPYARAFSSGFRRGGGVVILDQSGSMDLTREDVEGVARRAPGAWVIGYSHRPGDPGVTPNAWILAGPRGVARDIPSGNVGNGVDGPVLEYAVRLNRGGGRIYWVSDGQVTDSHDHPSGDLSRECALVLLRHRITPVRSVAEIG
;
A
#
# COMPACT_ATOMS: atom_id res chain seq x y z
N MET A 1 22.40 -9.12 39.22
CA MET A 1 21.35 -8.96 38.20
C MET A 1 20.35 -7.96 38.76
N SER A 2 20.19 -6.78 38.15
CA SER A 2 19.16 -5.84 38.62
C SER A 2 17.82 -6.38 38.15
N PRO A 3 16.90 -6.72 39.05
CA PRO A 3 15.60 -7.25 38.65
C PRO A 3 14.81 -6.17 37.91
N VAL A 4 14.15 -6.57 36.82
CA VAL A 4 13.26 -5.73 36.02
C VAL A 4 11.83 -6.11 36.39
N TYR A 5 11.00 -5.13 36.71
CA TYR A 5 9.63 -5.33 37.18
C TYR A 5 8.64 -4.60 36.26
N PRO A 6 8.27 -5.20 35.11
CA PRO A 6 7.32 -4.63 34.15
C PRO A 6 5.98 -4.25 34.80
N GLU A 7 5.57 -5.01 35.82
CA GLU A 7 4.31 -4.83 36.56
C GLU A 7 4.21 -3.46 37.23
N LEU A 8 5.34 -2.85 37.63
CA LEU A 8 5.36 -1.53 38.27
C LEU A 8 5.13 -0.39 37.28
N VAL A 9 5.27 -0.65 35.98
CA VAL A 9 5.16 0.35 34.92
C VAL A 9 3.81 0.23 34.18
N GLY A 10 3.34 -1.00 33.95
CA GLY A 10 2.12 -1.29 33.18
C GLY A 10 0.79 -1.15 33.95
N ALA A 11 0.80 -1.03 35.28
CA ALA A 11 -0.41 -1.06 36.12
C ALA A 11 -1.43 0.08 35.86
N SER A 12 -1.05 1.11 35.11
CA SER A 12 -1.86 2.31 34.88
C SER A 12 -3.00 2.14 33.86
N ARG A 13 -3.13 0.97 33.22
CA ARG A 13 -4.08 0.75 32.10
C ARG A 13 -5.24 -0.22 32.38
N GLY A 14 -5.41 -0.70 33.60
CA GLY A 14 -6.45 -1.71 33.87
C GLY A 14 -6.22 -3.03 33.14
N LEU A 15 -5.00 -3.27 32.63
CA LEU A 15 -4.56 -4.60 32.21
C LEU A 15 -4.86 -5.58 33.35
N PRO A 16 -5.55 -6.70 33.10
CA PRO A 16 -5.79 -7.67 34.15
C PRO A 16 -4.44 -8.07 34.75
N LEU A 17 -4.35 -7.95 36.08
CA LEU A 17 -3.19 -8.36 36.87
C LEU A 17 -2.96 -9.89 36.82
N GLU A 18 -3.83 -10.63 36.14
CA GLU A 18 -3.73 -12.07 35.99
C GLU A 18 -2.64 -12.43 34.97
N GLY A 19 -1.58 -13.07 35.48
CA GLY A 19 -0.38 -13.49 34.73
C GLY A 19 0.80 -12.53 34.91
N GLY A 20 1.92 -13.02 35.45
CA GLY A 20 3.16 -12.24 35.54
C GLY A 20 3.79 -11.98 34.17
N TRP A 21 4.64 -10.96 34.05
CA TRP A 21 5.46 -10.79 32.86
C TRP A 21 6.60 -11.82 32.84
N ARG A 22 6.85 -12.42 31.67
CA ARG A 22 8.06 -13.22 31.45
C ARG A 22 9.19 -12.27 31.09
N VAL A 23 10.21 -12.18 31.94
CA VAL A 23 11.42 -11.42 31.67
C VAL A 23 12.52 -12.37 31.19
N GLU A 24 13.02 -12.15 29.98
CA GLU A 24 14.10 -12.92 29.36
C GLU A 24 15.38 -12.07 29.24
N GLU A 25 16.54 -12.70 29.40
CA GLU A 25 17.82 -12.03 29.19
C GLU A 25 18.07 -11.83 27.69
N GLY A 26 18.31 -10.58 27.30
CA GLY A 26 18.70 -10.17 25.96
C GLY A 26 20.06 -9.46 25.95
N SER A 27 20.40 -8.90 24.80
CA SER A 27 21.57 -8.03 24.62
C SER A 27 21.14 -6.59 24.36
N ALA A 28 22.09 -5.66 24.47
CA ALA A 28 21.89 -4.26 24.09
C ALA A 28 22.07 -4.01 22.58
N ARG A 29 22.16 -5.07 21.76
CA ARG A 29 22.22 -4.92 20.30
C ARG A 29 20.83 -4.57 19.78
N ARG A 30 20.77 -3.66 18.81
CA ARG A 30 19.51 -3.27 18.18
C ARG A 30 18.78 -4.49 17.61
N GLY A 31 17.49 -4.60 17.92
CA GLY A 31 16.61 -5.68 17.47
C GLY A 31 16.61 -6.95 18.32
N ASP A 32 17.45 -7.05 19.36
CA ASP A 32 17.45 -8.22 20.27
C ASP A 32 16.59 -8.01 21.52
N ALA A 33 16.43 -6.76 21.96
CA ALA A 33 15.48 -6.36 22.99
C ALA A 33 14.09 -6.13 22.37
N TYR A 34 13.05 -6.50 23.10
CA TYR A 34 11.66 -6.31 22.68
C TYR A 34 10.67 -6.34 23.84
N CYS A 35 9.50 -5.76 23.60
CA CYS A 35 8.32 -5.85 24.43
C CYS A 35 7.14 -6.45 23.63
N ASP A 36 6.61 -7.60 24.07
CA ASP A 36 5.47 -8.29 23.47
C ASP A 36 4.26 -8.26 24.42
N PHE A 37 3.31 -7.35 24.15
CA PHE A 37 2.09 -7.20 24.95
C PHE A 37 1.20 -8.45 24.94
N PRO A 38 0.82 -9.02 23.77
CA PRO A 38 -0.01 -10.23 23.74
C PRO A 38 0.55 -11.40 24.55
N ARG A 39 1.88 -11.62 24.50
CA ARG A 39 2.53 -12.72 25.22
C ARG A 39 2.98 -12.35 26.63
N ARG A 40 2.86 -11.09 27.04
CA ARG A 40 3.42 -10.54 28.28
C ARG A 40 4.90 -10.92 28.46
N SER A 41 5.68 -10.77 27.39
CA SER A 41 7.10 -11.09 27.35
C SER A 41 7.93 -9.82 27.20
N LEU A 42 8.99 -9.70 27.99
CA LEU A 42 9.96 -8.61 27.93
C LEU A 42 11.35 -9.22 27.82
N ARG A 43 12.06 -8.94 26.74
CA ARG A 43 13.45 -9.34 26.57
C ARG A 43 14.35 -8.12 26.61
N VAL A 44 15.24 -8.06 27.60
CA VAL A 44 16.09 -6.88 27.83
C VAL A 44 17.46 -7.29 28.35
N PRO A 45 18.51 -6.48 28.13
CA PRO A 45 19.82 -6.73 28.72
C PRO A 45 19.78 -6.54 30.24
N VAL A 46 20.51 -7.39 30.98
CA VAL A 46 20.61 -7.34 32.45
C VAL A 46 21.91 -6.70 32.95
N GLY A 47 22.79 -6.30 32.03
CA GLY A 47 24.09 -5.69 32.35
C GLY A 47 23.97 -4.33 33.04
N PRO A 48 25.00 -3.90 33.79
CA PRO A 48 24.99 -2.65 34.55
C PRO A 48 25.32 -1.41 33.72
N GLY A 49 25.74 -1.56 32.46
CA GLY A 49 26.16 -0.44 31.63
C GLY A 49 25.01 0.53 31.31
N GLU A 50 25.39 1.78 31.03
CA GLU A 50 24.49 2.88 30.67
C GLU A 50 23.58 2.51 29.51
N ARG A 51 24.17 1.84 28.51
CA ARG A 51 23.48 1.37 27.33
C ARG A 51 22.44 0.30 27.66
N GLU A 52 22.81 -0.72 28.43
CA GLU A 52 21.87 -1.74 28.90
C GLU A 52 20.74 -1.13 29.74
N ARG A 53 21.05 -0.13 30.57
CA ARG A 53 20.03 0.61 31.33
C ARG A 53 19.05 1.34 30.43
N LEU A 54 19.55 2.00 29.39
CA LEU A 54 18.71 2.74 28.45
C LEU A 54 17.87 1.85 27.56
N VAL A 55 18.42 0.73 27.09
CA VAL A 55 17.63 -0.29 26.36
C VAL A 55 16.51 -0.84 27.26
N ARG A 56 16.79 -1.12 28.55
CA ARG A 56 15.72 -1.48 29.50
C ARG A 56 14.66 -0.39 29.64
N ALA A 57 15.09 0.86 29.78
CA ALA A 57 14.17 1.99 29.92
C ALA A 57 13.29 2.19 28.67
N HIS A 58 13.85 1.94 27.48
CA HIS A 58 13.14 1.95 26.20
C HIS A 58 11.99 0.94 26.17
N GLU A 59 12.28 -0.32 26.46
CA GLU A 59 11.23 -1.35 26.44
C GLU A 59 10.18 -1.14 27.56
N LEU A 60 10.61 -0.67 28.74
CA LEU A 60 9.68 -0.28 29.81
C LEU A 60 8.84 0.94 29.43
N MET A 61 9.37 1.86 28.64
CA MET A 61 8.60 3.00 28.14
C MET A 61 7.54 2.53 27.14
N HIS A 62 7.85 1.60 26.23
CA HIS A 62 6.82 0.97 25.40
C HIS A 62 5.66 0.45 26.26
N LEU A 63 5.96 -0.33 27.31
CA LEU A 63 4.95 -0.82 28.26
C LEU A 63 4.12 0.29 28.89
N ARG A 64 4.73 1.45 29.15
CA ARG A 64 4.06 2.57 29.80
C ARG A 64 3.09 3.30 28.87
N ILE A 65 3.47 3.50 27.61
CA ILE A 65 2.82 4.47 26.73
C ILE A 65 2.28 3.90 25.41
N SER A 66 2.76 2.77 24.91
CA SER A 66 2.29 2.19 23.63
C SER A 66 0.92 1.52 23.80
N PRO A 67 -0.01 1.65 22.84
CA PRO A 67 -1.37 1.08 22.92
C PRO A 67 -1.33 -0.45 23.11
N ASP A 68 -2.07 -0.94 24.10
CA ASP A 68 -2.26 -2.36 24.43
C ASP A 68 -3.55 -2.92 23.82
N ALA A 69 -4.56 -2.08 23.68
CA ALA A 69 -5.80 -2.37 22.95
C ALA A 69 -5.68 -2.00 21.47
N THR A 70 -6.51 -2.65 20.63
CA THR A 70 -6.60 -2.36 19.21
C THR A 70 -7.21 -0.96 19.02
N VAL A 71 -6.42 -0.03 18.50
CA VAL A 71 -6.91 1.29 18.07
C VAL A 71 -7.95 1.07 16.95
N PRO A 72 -9.12 1.73 16.99
CA PRO A 72 -10.16 1.54 15.99
C PRO A 72 -9.63 1.69 14.56
N GLU A 73 -9.95 0.74 13.67
CA GLU A 73 -9.44 0.70 12.30
C GLU A 73 -9.76 1.96 11.50
N GLY A 74 -10.91 2.59 11.77
CA GLY A 74 -11.33 3.83 11.12
C GLY A 74 -10.38 5.01 11.35
N LEU A 75 -9.58 4.99 12.43
CA LEU A 75 -8.58 6.01 12.73
C LEU A 75 -7.24 5.77 12.03
N LEU A 76 -7.05 4.57 11.48
CA LEU A 76 -5.77 4.10 10.95
C LEU A 76 -5.68 4.22 9.43
N THR A 77 -6.75 4.65 8.76
CA THR A 77 -6.91 4.62 7.29
C THR A 77 -5.89 5.46 6.52
N SER A 78 -5.30 6.48 7.16
CA SER A 78 -4.29 7.36 6.55
C SER A 78 -2.84 6.86 6.75
N THR A 79 -2.65 5.76 7.47
CA THR A 79 -1.32 5.28 7.91
C THR A 79 -1.09 3.81 7.57
N THR A 80 0.17 3.42 7.33
CA THR A 80 0.55 2.00 7.25
C THR A 80 0.92 1.45 8.63
N ALA A 81 0.83 0.13 8.81
CA ALA A 81 1.30 -0.53 10.05
C ALA A 81 2.77 -0.22 10.32
N ARG A 82 3.64 -0.38 9.32
CA ARG A 82 5.08 -0.12 9.44
C ARG A 82 5.38 1.33 9.86
N ALA A 83 4.66 2.30 9.32
CA ALA A 83 4.82 3.70 9.71
C ALA A 83 4.46 3.94 11.19
N ARG A 84 3.42 3.25 11.69
CA ARG A 84 3.00 3.33 13.09
C ARG A 84 4.02 2.72 14.03
N ASP A 85 4.59 1.56 13.67
CA ASP A 85 5.65 0.92 14.46
C ASP A 85 6.85 1.86 14.59
N CYS A 86 7.30 2.45 13.48
CA CYS A 86 8.46 3.36 13.49
C CYS A 86 8.16 4.67 14.22
N ALA A 87 6.93 5.18 14.13
CA ALA A 87 6.49 6.34 14.88
C ALA A 87 6.46 6.07 16.39
N GLU A 88 6.10 4.85 16.80
CA GLU A 88 6.15 4.43 18.21
C GLU A 88 7.58 4.38 18.74
N GLU A 89 8.51 3.78 18.01
CA GLU A 89 9.94 3.78 18.38
C GLU A 89 10.46 5.22 18.55
N TYR A 90 10.11 6.10 17.62
CA TYR A 90 10.46 7.52 17.69
C TYR A 90 9.86 8.21 18.92
N ARG A 91 8.58 7.98 19.21
CA ARG A 91 7.90 8.55 20.37
C ARG A 91 8.54 8.10 21.67
N VAL A 92 8.89 6.82 21.78
CA VAL A 92 9.57 6.28 22.96
C VAL A 92 10.93 6.93 23.15
N ASN A 93 11.77 6.98 22.11
CA ASN A 93 13.06 7.67 22.15
C ASN A 93 12.90 9.12 22.63
N ARG A 94 11.88 9.81 22.10
CA ARG A 94 11.63 11.22 22.43
C ARG A 94 11.18 11.40 23.87
N ALA A 95 10.28 10.55 24.37
CA ALA A 95 9.82 10.55 25.75
C ALA A 95 10.97 10.32 26.74
N LEU A 96 11.89 9.38 26.43
CA LEU A 96 13.09 9.16 27.25
C LEU A 96 13.98 10.41 27.29
N GLY A 97 14.22 11.06 26.15
CA GLY A 97 15.00 12.29 26.09
C GLY A 97 14.37 13.44 26.88
N LEU A 98 13.03 13.58 26.83
CA LEU A 98 12.30 14.57 27.63
C LEU A 98 12.31 14.28 29.13
N LEU A 99 12.51 13.01 29.53
CA LEU A 99 12.76 12.61 30.92
C LEU A 99 14.21 12.85 31.38
N GLY A 100 15.08 13.38 30.50
CA GLY A 100 16.48 13.65 30.81
C GLY A 100 17.39 12.42 30.74
N LEU A 101 16.95 11.34 30.10
CA LEU A 101 17.81 10.18 29.85
C LEU A 101 18.73 10.42 28.65
N GLU A 102 19.99 10.01 28.75
CA GLU A 102 21.03 10.20 27.73
C GLU A 102 20.84 9.26 26.53
N THR A 103 19.87 9.55 25.65
CA THR A 103 19.54 8.73 24.46
C THR A 103 20.69 8.53 23.47
N GLU A 104 21.82 9.21 23.65
CA GLU A 104 23.05 9.00 22.90
C GLU A 104 23.56 7.55 22.99
N TYR A 105 23.36 6.87 24.13
CA TYR A 105 23.78 5.47 24.31
C TYR A 105 22.86 4.46 23.60
N LEU A 106 21.74 4.86 22.99
CA LEU A 106 20.90 3.97 22.18
C LEU A 106 21.53 3.62 20.80
N SER A 107 22.84 3.79 20.65
CA SER A 107 23.62 3.46 19.46
C SER A 107 24.55 2.26 19.68
N ASP A 108 24.68 1.34 18.72
CA ASP A 108 25.68 0.25 18.73
C ASP A 108 26.88 0.49 17.82
N GLY A 109 26.84 1.54 17.01
CA GLY A 109 27.83 1.77 15.98
C GLY A 109 27.57 1.00 14.69
N SER A 110 26.49 0.18 14.61
CA SER A 110 26.10 -0.49 13.37
C SER A 110 25.43 0.46 12.37
N GLU A 111 25.00 1.64 12.81
CA GLU A 111 24.07 2.50 12.06
C GLU A 111 24.68 3.04 10.76
N ARG A 112 25.99 3.36 10.77
CA ARG A 112 26.67 3.84 9.56
C ARG A 112 26.70 2.77 8.48
N GLU A 113 26.94 1.54 8.87
CA GLU A 113 27.01 0.41 7.95
C GLU A 113 25.61 0.00 7.50
N GLY A 114 24.64 -0.05 8.42
CA GLY A 114 23.23 -0.27 8.11
C GLY A 114 22.69 0.73 7.08
N GLY A 115 22.93 2.03 7.29
CA GLY A 115 22.54 3.07 6.33
C GLY A 115 23.22 2.91 4.96
N ARG A 116 24.49 2.50 4.91
CA ARG A 116 25.18 2.22 3.65
C ARG A 116 24.52 1.06 2.90
N LEU A 117 24.27 -0.06 3.61
CA LEU A 117 23.70 -1.28 3.04
C LEU A 117 22.29 -1.06 2.49
N LEU A 118 21.42 -0.37 3.24
CA LEU A 118 20.05 -0.05 2.80
C LEU A 118 20.06 0.80 1.52
N ALA A 119 20.96 1.80 1.44
CA ALA A 119 21.10 2.63 0.26
C ALA A 119 21.66 1.87 -0.96
N GLU A 120 22.53 0.88 -0.75
CA GLU A 120 23.06 0.00 -1.81
C GLU A 120 22.00 -0.96 -2.33
N GLN A 121 21.16 -1.49 -1.44
CA GLN A 121 20.03 -2.36 -1.80
C GLN A 121 18.89 -1.61 -2.48
N GLY A 122 18.87 -0.27 -2.39
CA GLY A 122 17.77 0.53 -2.91
C GLY A 122 16.51 0.43 -2.07
N ASP A 123 16.61 0.02 -0.80
CA ASP A 123 15.48 -0.10 0.11
C ASP A 123 15.18 1.24 0.81
N TRP A 124 14.47 2.12 0.09
CA TRP A 124 14.07 3.43 0.58
C TRP A 124 13.11 3.33 1.78
N THR A 125 12.21 2.35 1.75
CA THR A 125 11.20 2.16 2.79
C THR A 125 11.87 1.87 4.12
N GLU A 126 12.76 0.88 4.15
CA GLU A 126 13.48 0.54 5.36
C GLU A 126 14.46 1.65 5.76
N ALA A 127 15.01 2.40 4.79
CA ALA A 127 15.87 3.53 5.10
C ALA A 127 15.15 4.65 5.90
N VAL A 128 13.88 4.92 5.59
CA VAL A 128 13.03 5.86 6.32
C VAL A 128 12.63 5.30 7.69
N CYS A 129 12.28 4.01 7.76
CA CYS A 129 11.93 3.33 9.01
C CYS A 129 13.09 3.37 10.01
N PHE A 130 14.28 3.00 9.56
CA PHE A 130 15.48 3.01 10.39
C PHE A 130 15.85 4.44 10.81
N TYR A 131 15.65 5.44 9.95
CA TYR A 131 15.88 6.84 10.32
C TYR A 131 15.04 7.27 11.52
N LEU A 132 13.75 6.94 11.54
CA LEU A 132 12.86 7.21 12.68
C LEU A 132 13.35 6.51 13.96
N ALA A 133 13.78 5.26 13.86
CA ALA A 133 14.28 4.47 14.99
C ALA A 133 15.61 4.98 15.58
N VAL A 134 16.37 5.78 14.84
CA VAL A 134 17.63 6.40 15.32
C VAL A 134 17.52 7.91 15.57
N ARG A 135 16.44 8.57 15.14
CA ARG A 135 16.25 10.01 15.33
C ARG A 135 16.27 10.34 16.83
N GLY A 136 17.07 11.34 17.20
CA GLY A 136 17.23 11.74 18.61
C GLY A 136 18.09 10.79 19.44
N THR A 137 18.79 9.84 18.80
CA THR A 137 19.77 8.96 19.44
C THR A 137 21.19 9.26 18.92
N GLY A 138 22.22 8.69 19.55
CA GLY A 138 23.60 8.84 19.11
C GLY A 138 23.90 8.25 17.72
N GLY A 139 22.99 7.41 17.20
CA GLY A 139 23.15 6.71 15.92
C GLY A 139 22.81 7.56 14.70
N GLU A 140 22.05 8.65 14.86
CA GLU A 140 21.45 9.40 13.74
C GLU A 140 22.49 9.96 12.75
N SER A 141 23.52 10.66 13.26
CA SER A 141 24.55 11.27 12.41
C SER A 141 25.31 10.23 11.61
N SER A 142 25.65 9.11 12.27
CA SER A 142 26.36 7.98 11.67
C SER A 142 25.52 7.32 10.58
N TYR A 143 24.23 7.11 10.85
CA TYR A 143 23.26 6.57 9.91
C TYR A 143 23.16 7.42 8.62
N LEU A 144 22.91 8.73 8.78
CA LEU A 144 22.79 9.65 7.65
C LEU A 144 24.09 9.76 6.83
N LYS A 145 25.25 9.67 7.49
CA LYS A 145 26.57 9.59 6.80
C LYS A 145 26.72 8.30 6.00
N GLY A 146 26.21 7.18 6.50
CA GLY A 146 26.14 5.90 5.79
C GLY A 146 25.35 6.01 4.50
N ILE A 147 24.09 6.49 4.61
CA ILE A 147 23.20 6.73 3.47
C ILE A 147 23.85 7.70 2.47
N ALA A 148 24.38 8.83 2.93
CA ALA A 148 24.91 9.89 2.08
C ALA A 148 26.11 9.46 1.21
N ARG A 149 26.84 8.42 1.63
CA ARG A 149 27.97 7.86 0.88
C ARG A 149 27.54 7.19 -0.42
N VAL A 150 26.32 6.66 -0.46
CA VAL A 150 25.78 5.90 -1.59
C VAL A 150 24.69 6.70 -2.29
N ARG A 151 23.75 7.28 -1.52
CA ARG A 151 22.59 8.04 -2.00
C ARG A 151 22.47 9.36 -1.24
N SER A 152 23.25 10.37 -1.63
CA SER A 152 23.21 11.71 -1.01
C SER A 152 21.81 12.37 -0.99
N PRO A 153 20.98 12.27 -2.06
CA PRO A 153 19.61 12.79 -2.04
C PRO A 153 18.73 12.18 -0.95
N TRP A 154 18.91 10.90 -0.62
CA TRP A 154 18.17 10.25 0.46
C TRP A 154 18.49 10.86 1.81
N ALA A 155 19.78 11.02 2.14
CA ALA A 155 20.19 11.65 3.38
C ALA A 155 19.72 13.11 3.49
N LYS A 156 19.57 13.83 2.37
CA LYS A 156 18.97 15.17 2.37
C LYS A 156 17.47 15.11 2.67
N SER A 157 16.75 14.20 2.02
CA SER A 157 15.32 13.98 2.23
C SER A 157 14.98 13.56 3.65
N LEU A 158 15.75 12.65 4.24
CA LEU A 158 15.59 12.25 5.64
C LEU A 158 15.80 13.44 6.60
N ARG A 159 16.74 14.35 6.31
CA ARG A 159 16.88 15.60 7.10
C ARG A 159 15.70 16.54 6.93
N GLU A 160 15.10 16.64 5.74
CA GLU A 160 13.88 17.43 5.55
C GLU A 160 12.71 16.85 6.37
N MET A 161 12.57 15.52 6.37
CA MET A 161 11.60 14.84 7.25
C MET A 161 11.90 15.10 8.72
N GLY A 162 13.17 15.03 9.13
CA GLY A 162 13.64 15.34 10.48
C GLY A 162 13.22 16.73 10.95
N ARG A 163 13.35 17.76 10.11
CA ARG A 163 12.89 19.12 10.46
C ARG A 163 11.38 19.19 10.66
N ARG A 164 10.61 18.43 9.88
CA ARG A 164 9.15 18.37 10.07
C ARG A 164 8.76 17.62 11.35
N LEU A 165 9.54 16.63 11.75
CA LEU A 165 9.40 15.98 13.06
C LEU A 165 9.71 16.96 14.20
N ASP A 166 10.77 17.78 14.06
CA ASP A 166 11.11 18.80 15.07
C ASP A 166 9.98 19.82 15.28
N GLU A 167 9.26 20.17 14.22
CA GLU A 167 8.07 21.01 14.30
C GLU A 167 6.92 20.33 15.06
N LEU A 168 6.69 19.02 14.83
CA LEU A 168 5.69 18.25 15.57
C LEU A 168 6.07 18.09 17.05
N ASP A 169 7.35 17.84 17.32
CA ASP A 169 7.90 17.74 18.66
C ASP A 169 7.70 19.02 19.49
N ALA A 170 7.78 20.18 18.85
CA ALA A 170 7.60 21.46 19.52
C ALA A 170 6.15 21.71 19.96
N GLU A 171 5.18 20.98 19.39
CA GLU A 171 3.76 21.14 19.70
C GLU A 171 3.27 20.29 20.88
N VAL A 172 4.07 19.29 21.32
CA VAL A 172 3.64 18.31 22.31
C VAL A 172 4.70 18.17 23.41
N ASP A 173 4.30 18.43 24.66
CA ASP A 173 5.17 18.21 25.82
C ASP A 173 5.18 16.73 26.26
N LEU A 174 5.99 16.42 27.28
CA LEU A 174 6.10 15.07 27.81
C LEU A 174 4.74 14.51 28.29
N SER A 175 3.90 15.36 28.90
CA SER A 175 2.61 14.96 29.45
C SER A 175 1.63 14.56 28.33
N GLY A 176 1.56 15.35 27.26
CA GLY A 176 0.75 15.04 26.09
C GLY A 176 1.25 13.80 25.35
N MET A 177 2.57 13.66 25.20
CA MET A 177 3.17 12.51 24.51
C MET A 177 2.93 11.18 25.23
N CYS A 178 2.92 11.22 26.57
CA CYS A 178 2.75 10.05 27.43
C CYS A 178 1.30 9.87 27.91
N ASP A 179 0.34 10.68 27.43
CA ASP A 179 -1.06 10.56 27.83
C ASP A 179 -1.65 9.25 27.29
N VAL A 180 -2.00 8.35 28.22
CA VAL A 180 -2.60 7.05 27.90
C VAL A 180 -4.11 7.04 28.11
N THR A 181 -4.69 8.17 28.49
CA THR A 181 -6.15 8.32 28.65
C THR A 181 -6.81 8.12 27.29
N LEU A 182 -7.85 7.31 27.24
CA LEU A 182 -8.63 7.13 26.02
C LEU A 182 -9.46 8.38 25.73
N ASP A 183 -9.51 8.77 24.45
CA ASP A 183 -10.48 9.75 23.96
C ASP A 183 -11.85 9.11 23.70
N ASP A 184 -12.79 9.90 23.19
CA ASP A 184 -14.17 9.47 22.92
C ASP A 184 -14.25 8.38 21.83
N ASP A 185 -13.22 8.26 20.98
CA ASP A 185 -13.12 7.21 19.97
C ASP A 185 -12.41 5.95 20.52
N GLY A 186 -11.99 5.94 21.79
CA GLY A 186 -11.25 4.82 22.38
C GLY A 186 -9.77 4.76 21.98
N CYS A 187 -9.19 5.86 21.50
CA CYS A 187 -7.76 5.95 21.18
C CYS A 187 -6.99 6.64 22.33
N PRO A 188 -5.82 6.13 22.75
CA PRO A 188 -4.97 6.87 23.70
C PRO A 188 -4.59 8.26 23.15
N ARG A 189 -4.79 9.30 23.96
CA ARG A 189 -4.59 10.69 23.55
C ARG A 189 -3.16 10.96 23.05
N GLY A 190 -2.14 10.49 23.75
CA GLY A 190 -0.74 10.67 23.33
C GLY A 190 -0.40 9.93 22.05
N TYR A 191 -1.00 8.76 21.84
CA TYR A 191 -0.88 8.02 20.57
C TYR A 191 -1.49 8.80 19.41
N ARG A 192 -2.67 9.40 19.60
CA ARG A 192 -3.30 10.24 18.57
C ARG A 192 -2.53 11.54 18.34
N LEU A 193 -2.20 12.25 19.41
CA LEU A 193 -1.58 13.57 19.36
C LEU A 193 -0.16 13.54 18.79
N PHE A 194 0.54 12.42 18.91
CA PHE A 194 1.92 12.29 18.47
C PHE A 194 2.11 11.19 17.44
N THR A 195 1.91 9.92 17.82
CA THR A 195 2.25 8.76 16.97
C THR A 195 1.53 8.78 15.65
N LEU A 196 0.21 9.00 15.63
CA LEU A 196 -0.54 9.01 14.37
C LEU A 196 -0.07 10.14 13.43
N ARG A 197 0.26 11.32 13.96
CA ARG A 197 0.78 12.44 13.14
C ARG A 197 2.16 12.13 12.55
N VAL A 198 3.04 11.53 13.34
CA VAL A 198 4.35 11.05 12.86
C VAL A 198 4.16 9.94 11.83
N ALA A 199 3.27 8.99 12.09
CA ALA A 199 2.96 7.87 11.19
C ALA A 199 2.35 8.34 9.87
N GLU A 200 1.55 9.40 9.85
CA GLU A 200 1.03 10.01 8.62
C GLU A 200 2.15 10.62 7.77
N LEU A 201 3.07 11.38 8.40
CA LEU A 201 4.24 11.92 7.73
C LEU A 201 5.15 10.80 7.20
N ALA A 202 5.39 9.78 8.02
CA ALA A 202 6.18 8.62 7.65
C ALA A 202 5.54 7.85 6.49
N THR A 203 4.23 7.60 6.55
CA THR A 203 3.47 6.92 5.48
C THR A 203 3.64 7.63 4.15
N ARG A 204 3.52 8.97 4.12
CA ARG A 204 3.75 9.76 2.89
C ARG A 204 5.17 9.59 2.35
N THR A 205 6.15 9.52 3.23
CA THR A 205 7.57 9.38 2.85
C THR A 205 7.89 7.96 2.36
N LEU A 206 7.37 6.94 3.03
CA LEU A 206 7.53 5.52 2.67
C LEU A 206 6.90 5.21 1.31
N GLN A 207 5.75 5.81 1.01
CA GLN A 207 5.03 5.62 -0.25
C GLN A 207 5.58 6.48 -1.40
N ALA A 208 6.48 7.42 -1.12
CA ALA A 208 7.11 8.22 -2.17
C ALA A 208 8.20 7.41 -2.89
N ALA A 209 8.36 7.69 -4.18
CA ALA A 209 9.49 7.23 -4.96
C ALA A 209 10.79 7.69 -4.29
N SER A 210 11.79 6.81 -4.29
CA SER A 210 13.08 7.12 -3.70
C SER A 210 13.72 8.31 -4.46
N PRO A 211 14.15 9.38 -3.79
CA PRO A 211 14.71 10.55 -4.47
C PRO A 211 16.02 10.22 -5.20
N GLU A 212 16.09 10.52 -6.50
CA GLU A 212 17.29 10.30 -7.31
C GLU A 212 18.16 11.56 -7.42
N ASP A 213 17.53 12.74 -7.33
CA ASP A 213 18.20 14.03 -7.46
C ASP A 213 17.69 15.10 -6.46
N LEU A 214 18.15 16.34 -6.62
CA LEU A 214 17.74 17.44 -5.74
C LEU A 214 16.35 17.99 -6.04
N GLU A 215 15.83 17.81 -7.26
CA GLU A 215 14.46 18.19 -7.58
C GLU A 215 13.47 17.23 -6.92
N ASP A 216 13.79 15.94 -6.85
CA ASP A 216 13.02 14.96 -6.08
C ASP A 216 13.00 15.32 -4.59
N VAL A 217 14.15 15.69 -4.01
CA VAL A 217 14.23 16.17 -2.63
C VAL A 217 13.31 17.38 -2.41
N LYS A 218 13.32 18.35 -3.34
CA LYS A 218 12.44 19.53 -3.27
C LYS A 218 10.96 19.17 -3.44
N ARG A 219 10.64 18.20 -4.30
CA ARG A 219 9.26 17.69 -4.50
C ARG A 219 8.76 17.01 -3.22
N LEU A 220 9.57 16.12 -2.65
CA LEU A 220 9.25 15.45 -1.39
C LEU A 220 9.08 16.45 -0.24
N ARG A 221 10.01 17.40 -0.08
CA ARG A 221 9.88 18.47 0.92
C ARG A 221 8.57 19.25 0.79
N ARG A 222 8.19 19.63 -0.44
CA ARG A 222 6.94 20.35 -0.69
C ARG A 222 5.71 19.52 -0.29
N SER A 223 5.77 18.20 -0.42
CA SER A 223 4.67 17.30 -0.05
C SER A 223 4.39 17.21 1.46
N PHE A 224 5.31 17.71 2.30
CA PHE A 224 5.13 17.75 3.76
C PHE A 224 4.25 18.91 4.23
N ALA A 225 4.02 19.92 3.39
CA ALA A 225 3.17 21.04 3.77
C ALA A 225 1.69 20.59 3.93
N PRO A 226 0.93 21.18 4.87
CA PRO A 226 -0.49 20.91 5.02
C PRO A 226 -1.25 21.13 3.71
N GLY A 227 -2.08 20.17 3.31
CA GLY A 227 -2.85 20.23 2.06
C GLY A 227 -2.02 20.09 0.77
N ALA A 228 -0.70 19.93 0.85
CA ALA A 228 0.12 19.73 -0.34
C ALA A 228 -0.15 18.38 -0.99
N ARG A 229 0.02 18.34 -2.30
CA ARG A 229 0.00 17.10 -3.08
C ARG A 229 1.12 16.17 -2.59
N ARG A 230 0.82 14.87 -2.49
CA ARG A 230 1.82 13.83 -2.18
C ARG A 230 2.94 13.84 -3.21
N ALA A 231 4.16 13.46 -2.83
CA ALA A 231 5.25 13.26 -3.78
C ALA A 231 4.92 12.09 -4.74
N PRO A 232 5.50 12.02 -5.95
CA PRO A 232 5.34 10.85 -6.81
C PRO A 232 5.69 9.56 -6.07
N SER A 233 4.92 8.50 -6.28
CA SER A 233 5.21 7.13 -5.80
C SER A 233 5.98 6.30 -6.82
N GLY A 234 5.84 6.62 -8.12
CA GLY A 234 6.49 5.90 -9.21
C GLY A 234 6.00 4.47 -9.42
N VAL A 235 4.99 4.02 -8.68
CA VAL A 235 4.44 2.65 -8.74
C VAL A 235 2.92 2.70 -8.80
N PHE A 236 2.31 1.64 -9.36
CA PHE A 236 0.87 1.45 -9.27
C PHE A 236 0.43 1.06 -7.85
N ALA A 237 -0.78 1.45 -7.48
CA ALA A 237 -1.46 0.97 -6.30
C ALA A 237 -1.92 -0.50 -6.47
N PRO A 238 -2.09 -1.26 -5.37
CA PRO A 238 -2.66 -2.59 -5.44
C PRO A 238 -4.11 -2.55 -5.94
N LEU A 239 -4.52 -3.58 -6.68
CA LEU A 239 -5.89 -3.76 -7.13
C LEU A 239 -6.76 -4.30 -6.00
N VAL A 240 -7.79 -3.56 -5.60
CA VAL A 240 -8.70 -3.87 -4.50
C VAL A 240 -10.12 -3.98 -5.03
N TRP A 241 -10.69 -5.17 -4.93
CA TRP A 241 -12.00 -5.48 -5.50
C TRP A 241 -13.14 -5.20 -4.53
N ARG A 242 -14.27 -4.78 -5.08
CA ARG A 242 -15.57 -4.87 -4.43
C ARG A 242 -16.55 -5.58 -5.35
N ASP A 243 -17.25 -6.56 -4.79
CA ASP A 243 -18.38 -7.18 -5.46
C ASP A 243 -19.54 -6.19 -5.54
N VAL A 244 -20.14 -6.10 -6.72
CA VAL A 244 -21.38 -5.35 -6.96
C VAL A 244 -22.48 -6.34 -7.31
N GLU A 245 -23.67 -6.14 -6.74
CA GLU A 245 -24.81 -7.02 -7.00
C GLU A 245 -25.32 -6.80 -8.43
N GLY A 246 -25.47 -7.91 -9.17
CA GLY A 246 -25.98 -7.88 -10.53
C GLY A 246 -27.50 -8.04 -10.58
N GLU A 247 -28.15 -7.27 -11.43
CA GLU A 247 -29.52 -7.55 -11.85
C GLU A 247 -29.51 -8.30 -13.18
N GLY A 248 -30.35 -9.34 -13.26
CA GLY A 248 -30.43 -10.24 -14.40
C GLY A 248 -30.97 -9.56 -15.66
N VAL A 249 -30.10 -8.89 -16.40
CA VAL A 249 -30.31 -8.58 -17.82
C VAL A 249 -29.78 -9.76 -18.61
N ASP A 250 -30.59 -10.36 -19.50
CA ASP A 250 -30.12 -11.42 -20.41
C ASP A 250 -29.15 -10.80 -21.43
N ILE A 251 -27.88 -10.65 -21.03
CA ILE A 251 -26.80 -10.21 -21.88
C ILE A 251 -26.49 -11.35 -22.83
N SER A 252 -27.25 -11.39 -23.94
CA SER A 252 -27.32 -12.49 -24.90
C SER A 252 -26.02 -13.29 -25.00
N ARG A 253 -26.10 -14.57 -24.61
CA ARG A 253 -25.00 -15.54 -24.72
C ARG A 253 -24.42 -15.48 -26.14
N GLY A 254 -23.12 -15.17 -26.26
CA GLY A 254 -22.51 -14.81 -27.54
C GLY A 254 -22.86 -15.73 -28.71
N ARG A 255 -22.98 -15.15 -29.92
CA ARG A 255 -23.45 -15.83 -31.13
C ARG A 255 -22.75 -17.18 -31.33
N ARG A 256 -23.55 -18.26 -31.43
CA ARG A 256 -23.06 -19.56 -31.91
C ARG A 256 -22.47 -19.37 -33.31
N ARG A 257 -21.16 -19.56 -33.46
CA ARG A 257 -20.52 -19.67 -34.77
C ARG A 257 -20.18 -21.13 -35.03
N GLY A 258 -20.37 -21.57 -36.26
CA GLY A 258 -19.91 -22.89 -36.70
C GLY A 258 -18.41 -22.87 -36.92
N ARG A 259 -17.66 -23.73 -36.23
CA ARG A 259 -16.27 -24.06 -36.56
C ARG A 259 -16.25 -25.38 -37.32
N SER A 260 -15.47 -25.43 -38.41
CA SER A 260 -15.21 -26.66 -39.15
C SER A 260 -14.58 -27.71 -38.23
N SER A 261 -15.20 -28.88 -38.14
CA SER A 261 -14.86 -29.98 -37.26
C SER A 261 -14.96 -31.30 -38.03
N CYS A 262 -14.20 -32.30 -37.61
CA CYS A 262 -14.26 -33.67 -38.14
C CYS A 262 -15.59 -34.36 -37.79
N SER A 263 -16.33 -33.83 -36.81
CA SER A 263 -17.63 -34.32 -36.35
C SER A 263 -18.56 -33.18 -35.95
N GLY A 264 -19.88 -33.39 -36.10
CA GLY A 264 -20.91 -32.42 -35.73
C GLY A 264 -22.29 -32.80 -36.28
N SER A 265 -23.34 -32.12 -35.81
CA SER A 265 -24.73 -32.42 -36.17
C SER A 265 -25.16 -31.89 -37.55
N SER A 266 -24.34 -31.05 -38.18
CA SER A 266 -24.61 -30.49 -39.51
C SER A 266 -23.37 -30.53 -40.38
N LEU A 267 -23.49 -31.13 -41.57
CA LEU A 267 -22.48 -31.11 -42.63
C LEU A 267 -22.56 -29.76 -43.36
N ARG A 268 -21.62 -28.85 -43.07
CA ARG A 268 -21.67 -27.46 -43.55
C ARG A 268 -20.64 -27.14 -44.62
N TYR A 269 -19.58 -27.95 -44.71
CA TYR A 269 -18.48 -27.77 -45.66
C TYR A 269 -18.20 -29.08 -46.42
N PRO A 270 -19.14 -29.59 -47.25
CA PRO A 270 -19.00 -30.90 -47.90
C PRO A 270 -17.71 -31.05 -48.71
N VAL A 271 -17.28 -29.97 -49.37
CA VAL A 271 -16.04 -29.92 -50.18
C VAL A 271 -14.79 -30.28 -49.35
N ARG A 272 -14.81 -30.07 -48.03
CA ARG A 272 -13.69 -30.41 -47.14
C ARG A 272 -13.54 -31.90 -46.88
N LEU A 273 -14.53 -32.73 -47.19
CA LEU A 273 -14.33 -34.18 -47.17
C LEU A 273 -13.30 -34.63 -48.21
N LEU A 274 -13.16 -33.87 -49.31
CA LEU A 274 -12.25 -34.18 -50.41
C LEU A 274 -10.97 -33.34 -50.38
N THR A 275 -11.00 -32.17 -49.75
CA THR A 275 -9.90 -31.17 -49.84
C THR A 275 -9.17 -30.94 -48.53
N ASP A 276 -9.75 -31.30 -47.39
CA ASP A 276 -9.12 -31.16 -46.07
C ASP A 276 -8.60 -32.54 -45.62
N PRO A 277 -7.29 -32.74 -45.42
CA PRO A 277 -6.73 -34.03 -44.98
C PRO A 277 -7.34 -34.55 -43.66
N TYR A 278 -7.92 -33.64 -42.87
CA TYR A 278 -8.58 -33.95 -41.61
C TYR A 278 -10.11 -34.03 -41.73
N ALA A 279 -10.68 -33.98 -42.95
CA ALA A 279 -12.11 -34.11 -43.24
C ALA A 279 -13.02 -33.24 -42.35
N ARG A 280 -12.61 -31.98 -42.05
CA ARG A 280 -13.37 -31.07 -41.17
C ARG A 280 -14.59 -30.47 -41.88
N ALA A 281 -15.53 -31.32 -42.27
CA ALA A 281 -16.68 -30.97 -43.08
C ALA A 281 -17.92 -30.59 -42.27
N PHE A 282 -17.95 -30.92 -40.98
CA PHE A 282 -19.06 -30.64 -40.09
C PHE A 282 -18.90 -29.28 -39.42
N SER A 283 -20.00 -28.62 -39.09
CA SER A 283 -19.97 -27.48 -38.17
C SER A 283 -20.21 -27.96 -36.74
N SER A 284 -19.21 -27.77 -35.88
CA SER A 284 -19.42 -27.77 -34.44
C SER A 284 -19.79 -26.36 -33.99
N GLY A 285 -20.86 -26.21 -33.21
CA GLY A 285 -21.21 -24.93 -32.62
C GLY A 285 -20.25 -24.61 -31.50
N PHE A 286 -19.38 -23.61 -31.67
CA PHE A 286 -18.62 -23.05 -30.57
C PHE A 286 -19.18 -21.65 -30.24
N ARG A 287 -19.34 -21.36 -28.96
CA ARG A 287 -19.75 -20.02 -28.50
C ARG A 287 -18.51 -19.14 -28.49
N ARG A 288 -18.42 -18.19 -29.43
CA ARG A 288 -17.46 -17.08 -29.31
C ARG A 288 -18.21 -15.92 -28.66
N GLY A 289 -18.40 -16.03 -27.36
CA GLY A 289 -18.88 -14.97 -26.49
C GLY A 289 -17.92 -14.96 -25.31
N GLY A 290 -17.25 -13.83 -25.09
CA GLY A 290 -16.15 -13.78 -24.14
C GLY A 290 -15.05 -12.87 -24.66
N GLY A 291 -14.74 -11.91 -23.83
CA GLY A 291 -13.74 -10.88 -23.97
C GLY A 291 -13.74 -10.09 -22.66
N VAL A 292 -12.91 -9.08 -22.57
CA VAL A 292 -12.88 -8.19 -21.41
C VAL A 292 -12.90 -6.75 -21.90
N VAL A 293 -13.79 -5.94 -21.36
CA VAL A 293 -13.81 -4.50 -21.56
C VAL A 293 -13.43 -3.87 -20.24
N ILE A 294 -12.37 -3.07 -20.25
CA ILE A 294 -11.90 -2.32 -19.09
C ILE A 294 -12.30 -0.87 -19.32
N LEU A 295 -12.98 -0.26 -18.35
CA LEU A 295 -13.47 1.10 -18.39
C LEU A 295 -12.76 1.91 -17.31
N ASP A 296 -12.04 2.93 -17.75
CA ASP A 296 -11.49 3.97 -16.91
C ASP A 296 -12.64 4.81 -16.32
N GLN A 297 -12.70 4.88 -14.99
CA GLN A 297 -13.63 5.71 -14.21
C GLN A 297 -12.89 6.79 -13.41
N SER A 298 -11.65 7.12 -13.77
CA SER A 298 -10.96 8.27 -13.20
C SER A 298 -11.51 9.58 -13.76
N GLY A 299 -11.39 10.66 -12.99
CA GLY A 299 -11.72 12.01 -13.42
C GLY A 299 -13.15 12.20 -13.97
N SER A 300 -13.25 12.78 -15.16
CA SER A 300 -14.49 13.28 -15.79
C SER A 300 -15.36 12.22 -16.47
N MET A 301 -15.00 10.94 -16.35
CA MET A 301 -15.72 9.81 -16.94
C MET A 301 -16.73 9.26 -15.91
N ASP A 302 -17.86 9.94 -15.76
CA ASP A 302 -18.96 9.44 -14.94
C ASP A 302 -19.74 8.38 -15.73
N LEU A 303 -19.56 7.11 -15.37
CA LEU A 303 -20.22 6.00 -16.06
C LEU A 303 -21.63 5.80 -15.51
N THR A 304 -22.61 5.81 -16.40
CA THR A 304 -23.98 5.46 -16.06
C THR A 304 -24.24 3.97 -16.27
N ARG A 305 -25.35 3.48 -15.70
CA ARG A 305 -25.83 2.11 -15.95
C ARG A 305 -26.13 1.90 -17.43
N GLU A 306 -26.69 2.91 -18.10
CA GLU A 306 -26.99 2.91 -19.53
C GLU A 306 -25.71 2.74 -20.38
N ASP A 307 -24.60 3.34 -19.97
CA ASP A 307 -23.31 3.19 -20.65
C ASP A 307 -22.81 1.74 -20.56
N VAL A 308 -22.86 1.15 -19.37
CA VAL A 308 -22.45 -0.24 -19.13
C VAL A 308 -23.34 -1.22 -19.90
N GLU A 309 -24.65 -0.99 -19.92
CA GLU A 309 -25.57 -1.77 -20.77
C GLU A 309 -25.24 -1.59 -22.26
N GLY A 310 -24.88 -0.38 -22.68
CA GLY A 310 -24.42 -0.06 -24.02
C GLY A 310 -23.17 -0.83 -24.42
N VAL A 311 -22.20 -0.99 -23.51
CA VAL A 311 -21.01 -1.84 -23.68
C VAL A 311 -21.45 -3.30 -23.81
N ALA A 312 -22.28 -3.77 -22.88
CA ALA A 312 -22.71 -5.16 -22.78
C ALA A 312 -23.49 -5.62 -24.04
N ARG A 313 -24.26 -4.71 -24.67
CA ARG A 313 -24.92 -4.93 -25.97
C ARG A 313 -23.93 -5.00 -27.14
N ARG A 314 -22.86 -4.19 -27.13
CA ARG A 314 -21.82 -4.17 -28.19
C ARG A 314 -20.84 -5.33 -28.09
N ALA A 315 -20.54 -5.79 -26.87
CA ALA A 315 -19.66 -6.92 -26.59
C ALA A 315 -20.39 -8.05 -25.83
N PRO A 316 -21.32 -8.79 -26.46
CA PRO A 316 -22.11 -9.82 -25.77
C PRO A 316 -21.26 -10.93 -25.14
N GLY A 317 -21.47 -11.17 -23.86
CA GLY A 317 -20.75 -12.16 -23.07
C GLY A 317 -19.33 -11.74 -22.66
N ALA A 318 -18.93 -10.48 -22.87
CA ALA A 318 -17.71 -9.94 -22.29
C ALA A 318 -17.89 -9.64 -20.80
N TRP A 319 -16.79 -9.70 -20.06
CA TRP A 319 -16.71 -9.08 -18.73
C TRP A 319 -16.49 -7.59 -18.90
N VAL A 320 -17.20 -6.77 -18.14
CA VAL A 320 -16.99 -5.32 -18.08
C VAL A 320 -16.44 -4.98 -16.70
N ILE A 321 -15.24 -4.40 -16.67
CA ILE A 321 -14.53 -4.01 -15.44
C ILE A 321 -14.47 -2.49 -15.42
N GLY A 322 -14.93 -1.87 -14.34
CA GLY A 322 -14.66 -0.46 -14.03
C GLY A 322 -13.49 -0.36 -13.06
N TYR A 323 -12.67 0.67 -13.18
CA TYR A 323 -11.58 0.92 -12.23
C TYR A 323 -11.34 2.41 -12.02
N SER A 324 -10.85 2.75 -10.83
CA SER A 324 -10.35 4.09 -10.49
C SER A 324 -9.69 4.08 -9.13
N HIS A 325 -8.66 4.89 -8.92
CA HIS A 325 -7.85 4.90 -7.71
C HIS A 325 -7.95 6.21 -6.95
N ARG A 326 -8.10 6.12 -5.62
CA ARG A 326 -8.04 7.28 -4.73
C ARG A 326 -6.57 7.62 -4.46
N PRO A 327 -6.06 8.79 -4.86
CA PRO A 327 -4.63 9.09 -4.75
C PRO A 327 -4.09 8.97 -3.32
N GLY A 328 -3.06 8.13 -3.13
CA GLY A 328 -2.41 7.89 -1.84
C GLY A 328 -3.16 6.95 -0.90
N ASP A 329 -4.20 6.27 -1.39
CA ASP A 329 -4.86 5.21 -0.64
C ASP A 329 -3.97 3.95 -0.62
N PRO A 330 -3.64 3.39 0.57
CA PRO A 330 -2.76 2.24 0.69
C PRO A 330 -3.40 0.90 0.29
N GLY A 331 -4.59 0.91 -0.31
CA GLY A 331 -5.34 -0.29 -0.69
C GLY A 331 -6.48 -0.63 0.28
N VAL A 332 -7.02 0.36 0.97
CA VAL A 332 -8.17 0.25 1.86
C VAL A 332 -9.46 0.44 1.06
N THR A 333 -9.50 1.45 0.18
CA THR A 333 -10.69 1.72 -0.63
C THR A 333 -10.70 0.83 -1.88
N PRO A 334 -11.82 0.13 -2.18
CA PRO A 334 -11.97 -0.59 -3.44
C PRO A 334 -11.77 0.32 -4.65
N ASN A 335 -11.04 -0.18 -5.64
CA ASN A 335 -10.61 0.57 -6.83
C ASN A 335 -10.89 -0.17 -8.16
N ALA A 336 -11.54 -1.33 -8.09
CA ALA A 336 -12.00 -2.09 -9.25
C ALA A 336 -13.31 -2.84 -8.96
N TRP A 337 -14.17 -2.91 -9.98
CA TRP A 337 -15.52 -3.49 -9.90
C TRP A 337 -15.87 -4.25 -11.17
N ILE A 338 -16.64 -5.33 -11.03
CA ILE A 338 -17.21 -6.05 -12.17
C ILE A 338 -18.58 -5.44 -12.49
N LEU A 339 -18.63 -4.56 -13.47
CA LEU A 339 -19.85 -3.83 -13.85
C LEU A 339 -20.81 -4.66 -14.70
N ALA A 340 -20.30 -5.64 -15.44
CA ALA A 340 -21.15 -6.62 -16.14
C ALA A 340 -20.43 -7.96 -16.36
N GLY A 341 -21.20 -9.04 -16.40
CA GLY A 341 -20.69 -10.37 -16.65
C GLY A 341 -21.78 -11.44 -16.71
N PRO A 342 -21.46 -12.72 -16.43
CA PRO A 342 -22.41 -13.83 -16.49
C PRO A 342 -23.63 -13.69 -15.57
N ARG A 343 -23.52 -12.86 -14.53
CA ARG A 343 -24.59 -12.61 -13.54
C ARG A 343 -25.50 -11.44 -13.90
N GLY A 344 -25.27 -10.78 -15.04
CA GLY A 344 -26.01 -9.59 -15.44
C GLY A 344 -25.16 -8.32 -15.34
N VAL A 345 -25.85 -7.18 -15.34
CA VAL A 345 -25.24 -5.84 -15.20
C VAL A 345 -25.41 -5.41 -13.74
N ALA A 346 -24.39 -4.76 -13.19
CA ALA A 346 -24.41 -4.25 -11.82
C ALA A 346 -25.58 -3.29 -11.63
N ARG A 347 -26.26 -3.40 -10.47
CA ARG A 347 -27.39 -2.54 -10.11
C ARG A 347 -26.92 -1.11 -9.89
N ASP A 348 -25.89 -0.97 -9.07
CA ASP A 348 -25.28 0.29 -8.70
C ASP A 348 -23.89 0.39 -9.34
N ILE A 349 -23.69 1.41 -10.16
CA ILE A 349 -22.38 1.73 -10.74
C ILE A 349 -21.67 2.67 -9.78
N PRO A 350 -20.52 2.28 -9.18
CA PRO A 350 -19.79 3.16 -8.28
C PRO A 350 -19.29 4.42 -8.99
N SER A 351 -19.48 5.58 -8.36
CA SER A 351 -18.79 6.81 -8.74
C SER A 351 -17.29 6.60 -8.48
N GLY A 352 -16.45 6.75 -9.51
CA GLY A 352 -15.03 6.44 -9.39
C GLY A 352 -14.26 7.27 -8.36
N ASN A 353 -13.04 6.87 -8.06
CA ASN A 353 -12.14 7.44 -7.07
C ASN A 353 -11.21 8.55 -7.61
N VAL A 354 -11.52 9.13 -8.77
CA VAL A 354 -10.84 10.29 -9.41
C VAL A 354 -9.48 10.02 -10.08
N GLY A 355 -8.64 9.07 -9.64
CA GLY A 355 -7.29 8.86 -10.20
C GLY A 355 -7.06 7.56 -10.99
N ASN A 356 -5.90 7.46 -11.66
CA ASN A 356 -5.50 6.36 -12.57
C ASN A 356 -4.44 5.41 -12.03
N GLY A 357 -4.12 5.50 -10.74
CA GLY A 357 -3.02 4.74 -10.13
C GLY A 357 -3.10 3.20 -10.16
N VAL A 358 -4.03 2.57 -10.87
CA VAL A 358 -4.20 1.10 -10.98
C VAL A 358 -4.26 0.57 -12.43
N ASP A 359 -3.90 1.37 -13.44
CA ASP A 359 -3.96 0.99 -14.86
C ASP A 359 -3.24 -0.35 -15.16
N GLY A 360 -1.98 -0.49 -14.75
CA GLY A 360 -1.20 -1.71 -14.97
C GLY A 360 -1.86 -2.94 -14.33
N PRO A 361 -2.12 -2.93 -13.00
CA PRO A 361 -2.78 -4.02 -12.30
C PRO A 361 -4.12 -4.46 -12.90
N VAL A 362 -4.96 -3.51 -13.36
CA VAL A 362 -6.25 -3.86 -13.98
C VAL A 362 -6.07 -4.49 -15.36
N LEU A 363 -5.10 -4.03 -16.16
CA LEU A 363 -4.75 -4.64 -17.45
C LEU A 363 -4.26 -6.08 -17.27
N GLU A 364 -3.38 -6.32 -16.32
CA GLU A 364 -2.90 -7.68 -15.99
C GLU A 364 -4.03 -8.59 -15.52
N TYR A 365 -4.93 -8.07 -14.69
CA TYR A 365 -6.10 -8.82 -14.27
C TYR A 365 -7.01 -9.18 -15.46
N ALA A 366 -7.28 -8.24 -16.36
CA ALA A 366 -8.09 -8.49 -17.55
C ALA A 366 -7.50 -9.59 -18.44
N VAL A 367 -6.17 -9.62 -18.60
CA VAL A 367 -5.47 -10.69 -19.31
C VAL A 367 -5.71 -12.05 -18.64
N ARG A 368 -5.60 -12.12 -17.30
CA ARG A 368 -5.87 -13.35 -16.53
C ARG A 368 -7.32 -13.80 -16.59
N LEU A 369 -8.26 -12.86 -16.63
CA LEU A 369 -9.70 -13.12 -16.76
C LEU A 369 -10.05 -13.66 -18.15
N ASN A 370 -9.36 -13.18 -19.19
CA ASN A 370 -9.60 -13.55 -20.59
C ASN A 370 -9.03 -14.93 -21.00
N ARG A 371 -9.25 -15.97 -20.18
CA ARG A 371 -8.75 -17.35 -20.46
C ARG A 371 -9.28 -17.96 -21.75
N GLY A 372 -10.42 -17.45 -22.25
CA GLY A 372 -11.06 -17.89 -23.49
C GLY A 372 -10.44 -17.32 -24.78
N GLY A 373 -9.43 -16.44 -24.68
CA GLY A 373 -8.79 -15.82 -25.85
C GLY A 373 -9.71 -14.86 -26.61
N GLY A 374 -10.62 -14.19 -25.90
CA GLY A 374 -11.47 -13.13 -26.41
C GLY A 374 -10.69 -11.86 -26.75
N ARG A 375 -11.35 -10.85 -27.32
CA ARG A 375 -10.76 -9.51 -27.45
C ARG A 375 -10.76 -8.80 -26.10
N ILE A 376 -9.73 -8.01 -25.85
CA ILE A 376 -9.66 -7.11 -24.70
C ILE A 376 -9.67 -5.68 -25.22
N TYR A 377 -10.59 -4.86 -24.73
CA TYR A 377 -10.64 -3.42 -24.99
C TYR A 377 -10.31 -2.66 -23.71
N TRP A 378 -9.48 -1.63 -23.81
CA TRP A 378 -9.22 -0.70 -22.72
C TRP A 378 -9.72 0.67 -23.13
N VAL A 379 -10.79 1.13 -22.48
CA VAL A 379 -11.41 2.44 -22.72
C VAL A 379 -10.81 3.43 -21.73
N SER A 380 -9.96 4.33 -22.21
CA SER A 380 -9.28 5.35 -21.40
C SER A 380 -8.89 6.55 -22.28
N ASP A 381 -8.62 7.70 -21.66
CA ASP A 381 -8.03 8.87 -22.31
C ASP A 381 -6.52 8.70 -22.59
N GLY A 382 -5.91 7.65 -22.03
CA GLY A 382 -4.50 7.29 -22.21
C GLY A 382 -3.55 7.92 -21.19
N GLN A 383 -4.07 8.65 -20.18
CA GLN A 383 -3.25 9.21 -19.12
C GLN A 383 -2.96 8.17 -18.04
N VAL A 384 -1.72 7.68 -17.98
CA VAL A 384 -1.27 6.75 -16.93
C VAL A 384 -0.61 7.51 -15.78
N THR A 385 -1.08 7.27 -14.56
CA THR A 385 -0.52 7.88 -13.35
C THR A 385 -0.06 6.85 -12.33
N ASP A 386 0.80 7.28 -11.41
CA ASP A 386 1.20 6.47 -10.26
C ASP A 386 0.13 6.47 -9.16
N SER A 387 0.35 5.73 -8.06
CA SER A 387 -0.59 5.67 -6.93
C SER A 387 -0.86 7.02 -6.24
N HIS A 388 -0.04 8.03 -6.49
CA HIS A 388 -0.22 9.40 -5.98
C HIS A 388 -0.73 10.36 -7.08
N ASP A 389 -1.22 9.78 -8.18
CA ASP A 389 -1.80 10.42 -9.35
C ASP A 389 -0.81 11.26 -10.18
N HIS A 390 0.49 11.04 -10.05
CA HIS A 390 1.48 11.74 -10.89
C HIS A 390 1.66 11.05 -12.23
N PRO A 391 1.67 11.79 -13.36
CA PRO A 391 2.01 11.20 -14.65
C PRO A 391 3.38 10.54 -14.61
N SER A 392 3.49 9.32 -15.12
CA SER A 392 4.74 8.55 -15.15
C SER A 392 5.00 7.94 -16.53
N GLY A 393 6.13 8.32 -17.13
CA GLY A 393 6.55 7.78 -18.42
C GLY A 393 6.89 6.30 -18.37
N ASP A 394 7.48 5.83 -17.27
CA ASP A 394 7.83 4.42 -17.09
C ASP A 394 6.59 3.54 -16.92
N LEU A 395 5.62 3.98 -16.12
CA LEU A 395 4.33 3.28 -15.97
C LEU A 395 3.53 3.31 -17.28
N SER A 396 3.54 4.42 -18.01
CA SER A 396 2.94 4.51 -19.35
C SER A 396 3.54 3.49 -20.31
N ARG A 397 4.87 3.34 -20.27
CA ARG A 397 5.61 2.36 -21.07
C ARG A 397 5.27 0.93 -20.65
N GLU A 398 5.16 0.65 -19.35
CA GLU A 398 4.75 -0.64 -18.82
C GLU A 398 3.37 -1.04 -19.35
N CYS A 399 2.36 -0.16 -19.23
CA CYS A 399 1.04 -0.38 -19.81
C CYS A 399 1.13 -0.64 -21.31
N ALA A 400 1.85 0.19 -22.07
CA ALA A 400 2.01 0.01 -23.52
C ALA A 400 2.59 -1.36 -23.89
N LEU A 401 3.54 -1.88 -23.10
CA LEU A 401 4.09 -3.23 -23.30
C LEU A 401 3.06 -4.32 -23.04
N VAL A 402 2.23 -4.19 -22.00
CA VAL A 402 1.11 -5.12 -21.73
C VAL A 402 0.11 -5.11 -22.88
N LEU A 403 -0.24 -3.91 -23.37
CA LEU A 403 -1.15 -3.72 -24.50
C LEU A 403 -0.64 -4.47 -25.76
N LEU A 404 0.63 -4.23 -26.13
CA LEU A 404 1.26 -4.85 -27.30
C LEU A 404 1.37 -6.37 -27.15
N ARG A 405 1.84 -6.84 -25.98
CA ARG A 405 2.06 -8.27 -25.70
C ARG A 405 0.77 -9.07 -25.77
N HIS A 406 -0.32 -8.52 -25.25
CA HIS A 406 -1.61 -9.21 -25.14
C HIS A 406 -2.63 -8.78 -26.20
N ARG A 407 -2.23 -7.92 -27.15
CA ARG A 407 -3.07 -7.39 -28.23
C ARG A 407 -4.35 -6.75 -27.68
N ILE A 408 -4.22 -6.03 -26.58
CA ILE A 408 -5.29 -5.22 -26.00
C ILE A 408 -5.50 -4.01 -26.93
N THR A 409 -6.75 -3.72 -27.26
CA THR A 409 -7.10 -2.59 -28.14
C THR A 409 -7.44 -1.39 -27.27
N PRO A 410 -6.58 -0.36 -27.19
CA PRO A 410 -6.94 0.89 -26.54
C PRO A 410 -7.96 1.63 -27.40
N VAL A 411 -8.99 2.19 -26.79
CA VAL A 411 -10.03 2.99 -27.44
C VAL A 411 -10.36 4.20 -26.56
N ARG A 412 -10.81 5.30 -27.16
CA ARG A 412 -11.10 6.53 -26.40
C ARG A 412 -12.51 6.57 -25.85
N SER A 413 -13.40 5.75 -26.40
CA SER A 413 -14.81 5.73 -26.03
C SER A 413 -15.43 4.35 -26.18
N VAL A 414 -16.51 4.12 -25.45
CA VAL A 414 -17.34 2.90 -25.57
C VAL A 414 -17.87 2.70 -27.00
N ALA A 415 -18.04 3.78 -27.77
CA ALA A 415 -18.54 3.72 -29.13
C ALA A 415 -17.57 3.05 -30.13
N GLU A 416 -16.28 3.04 -29.82
CA GLU A 416 -15.21 2.49 -30.67
C GLU A 416 -15.03 0.96 -30.50
N ILE A 417 -15.79 0.32 -29.62
CA ILE A 417 -15.74 -1.12 -29.38
C ILE A 417 -16.42 -1.86 -30.56
N GLY A 418 -15.65 -2.65 -31.33
CA GLY A 418 -16.13 -3.42 -32.50
C GLY A 418 -15.28 -4.62 -32.90
#